data_AF-A0A2W5Q745-F1
#
_entry.id   AF-A0A2W5Q745-F1
#
_cell.length_a   1.000
_cell.length_b   1.000
_cell.length_c   1.000
_cell.angle_alpha   90.00
_cell.angle_beta   90.00
_cell.angle_gamma   90.00
#
_symmetry.space_group_name_H-M   'P 1'
#
loop_
_entity.id
_entity.type
_entity.pdbx_description
1 polymer ?
#
loop_
_entity_poly.entity_id
_entity_poly.type
_entity_poly.pdbx_seq_one_letter_code
_entity_poly.pdbx_strand_id
1 'polypeptide(L)'
;MLREAGFKDAAVEHLSITPGGLHATNIRLDRYGFDEIKKLDASFNWLSFLSGGNVSQIHVDGLSLSRNADDTAASAQKLFQNLLHLPPYRLAITNIQLDLSTDFGDLRFTGEATTEPSQGQHKIRANINANQYQLGLTSTWEGTLQSGGILDLAGTVVDGRMNAGPLRISRFNGWAGVAVNKDGYSLQSQLDAGSASFMSVPLQTISIVSDISAKQDSIIARAGISGMPDVLFTADMTGVGDDRNFTARLSGKNLGGLLDHIDEVTKSGKNIHKSLLDLRDFALSARFEPEKRFVGGPMPFGISLEANGESELEGNVLFYPDTLDMRGSLETEPEIARALQDYFHIPSANIKQNFIRLDGDVKHLFDFTEPPGTAAVPATP
;
A
#
# COMPACT_ATOMS: atom_id res chain seq x y z
N MET A 1 12.02 31.15 7.96
CA MET A 1 10.97 30.33 7.32
C MET A 1 11.45 28.96 6.84
N LEU A 2 12.25 28.79 5.77
CA LEU A 2 12.62 27.43 5.29
C LEU A 2 13.39 26.58 6.32
N ARG A 3 14.34 27.20 7.05
CA ARG A 3 15.04 26.54 8.15
C ARG A 3 14.13 26.17 9.32
N GLU A 4 13.13 27.00 9.60
CA GLU A 4 12.11 26.75 10.63
C GLU A 4 11.14 25.64 10.22
N ALA A 5 10.87 25.51 8.91
CA ALA A 5 10.11 24.41 8.33
C ALA A 5 10.88 23.07 8.29
N GLY A 6 12.12 23.03 8.81
CA GLY A 6 12.92 21.82 8.94
C GLY A 6 14.10 21.69 7.98
N PHE A 7 14.23 22.59 6.99
CA PHE A 7 15.30 22.57 5.99
C PHE A 7 16.52 23.37 6.47
N LYS A 8 17.29 22.80 7.40
CA LYS A 8 18.41 23.50 8.06
C LYS A 8 19.47 24.00 7.08
N ASP A 9 19.72 23.22 6.03
CA ASP A 9 20.73 23.51 5.01
C ASP A 9 20.17 24.32 3.83
N ALA A 10 18.95 24.86 3.96
CA ALA A 10 18.34 25.61 2.88
C ALA A 10 19.17 26.83 2.47
N ALA A 11 19.37 26.99 1.16
CA ALA A 11 20.13 28.06 0.54
C ALA A 11 19.39 28.59 -0.69
N VAL A 12 19.41 29.91 -0.87
CA VAL A 12 18.79 30.60 -2.01
C VAL A 12 19.91 31.15 -2.88
N GLU A 13 19.95 30.75 -4.15
CA GLU A 13 20.99 31.21 -5.09
C GLU A 13 20.70 32.62 -5.60
N HIS A 14 19.46 32.87 -6.00
CA HIS A 14 19.04 34.16 -6.53
C HIS A 14 17.80 34.65 -5.80
N LEU A 15 17.87 35.89 -5.34
CA LEU A 15 16.78 36.59 -4.68
C LEU A 15 16.63 37.96 -5.34
N SER A 16 15.43 38.27 -5.80
CA SER A 16 15.08 39.60 -6.31
C SER A 16 13.81 40.10 -5.65
N ILE A 17 13.77 41.41 -5.40
CA ILE A 17 12.63 42.09 -4.81
C ILE A 17 12.15 43.10 -5.84
N THR A 18 10.88 43.04 -6.20
CA THR A 18 10.23 43.94 -7.15
C THR A 18 9.11 44.70 -6.47
N PRO A 19 8.57 45.75 -7.10
CA PRO A 19 7.36 46.41 -6.60
C PRO A 19 6.16 45.45 -6.44
N GLY A 20 6.13 44.32 -7.16
CA GLY A 20 5.06 43.34 -7.09
C GLY A 20 5.27 42.23 -6.05
N GLY A 21 6.49 42.08 -5.51
CA GLY A 21 6.76 41.03 -4.53
C GLY A 21 8.22 40.59 -4.44
N LEU A 22 8.41 39.38 -3.93
CA LEU A 22 9.71 38.71 -3.80
C LEU A 22 9.74 37.51 -4.76
N HIS A 23 10.86 37.35 -5.46
CA HIS A 23 11.12 36.22 -6.34
C HIS A 23 12.44 35.58 -5.96
N ALA A 24 12.40 34.29 -5.62
CA ALA A 24 13.58 33.48 -5.33
C ALA A 24 13.65 32.31 -6.32
N THR A 25 14.84 32.00 -6.83
CA THR A 25 15.05 30.86 -7.75
C THR A 25 16.22 29.99 -7.31
N ASN A 26 16.19 28.72 -7.74
CA ASN A 26 17.17 27.69 -7.41
C ASN A 26 17.41 27.59 -5.89
N ILE A 27 16.32 27.38 -5.15
CA ILE A 27 16.39 27.22 -3.70
C ILE A 27 16.73 25.75 -3.43
N ARG A 28 17.90 25.50 -2.86
CA ARG A 28 18.28 24.17 -2.38
C ARG A 28 17.73 24.00 -0.98
N LEU A 29 17.15 22.84 -0.69
CA LEU A 29 16.56 22.52 0.61
C LEU A 29 17.48 21.63 1.46
N ASP A 30 18.45 20.96 0.82
CA ASP A 30 19.50 20.20 1.47
C ASP A 30 20.90 20.60 0.95
N ARG A 31 21.94 20.11 1.65
CA ARG A 31 23.35 20.41 1.33
C ARG A 31 23.85 19.85 -0.01
N TYR A 32 23.17 18.84 -0.55
CA TYR A 32 23.54 18.13 -1.77
C TYR A 32 22.78 18.62 -3.00
N GLY A 33 21.67 19.35 -2.80
CA GLY A 33 20.77 19.80 -3.85
C GLY A 33 19.87 18.71 -4.42
N PHE A 34 19.59 17.63 -3.67
CA PHE A 34 18.62 16.62 -4.11
C PHE A 34 17.18 17.11 -3.94
N ASP A 35 16.95 17.84 -2.85
CA ASP A 35 15.72 18.57 -2.58
C ASP A 35 15.86 20.03 -3.04
N GLU A 36 14.94 20.48 -3.88
CA GLU A 36 14.96 21.84 -4.41
C GLU A 36 13.57 22.44 -4.63
N ILE A 37 13.53 23.76 -4.67
CA ILE A 37 12.42 24.55 -5.23
C ILE A 37 13.03 25.39 -6.35
N LYS A 38 12.58 25.15 -7.58
CA LYS A 38 13.08 25.91 -8.74
C LYS A 38 12.74 27.38 -8.63
N LYS A 39 11.52 27.70 -8.19
CA LYS A 39 11.05 29.07 -8.06
C LYS A 39 10.06 29.24 -6.91
N LEU A 40 10.20 30.34 -6.17
CA LEU A 40 9.26 30.80 -5.16
C LEU A 40 8.96 32.27 -5.41
N ASP A 41 7.68 32.57 -5.66
CA ASP A 41 7.17 33.94 -5.78
C ASP A 41 6.25 34.24 -4.60
N ALA A 42 6.50 35.35 -3.90
CA ALA A 42 5.59 35.87 -2.89
C ALA A 42 5.07 37.24 -3.35
N SER A 43 3.78 37.32 -3.61
CA SER A 43 3.11 38.55 -4.07
C SER A 43 2.52 39.30 -2.90
N PHE A 44 2.82 40.60 -2.80
CA PHE A 44 2.29 41.47 -1.75
C PHE A 44 2.17 42.92 -2.21
N ASN A 45 1.23 43.64 -1.61
CA ASN A 45 1.16 45.10 -1.73
C ASN A 45 2.08 45.73 -0.68
N TRP A 46 3.02 46.57 -1.09
CA TRP A 46 4.00 47.17 -0.17
C TRP A 46 3.40 47.91 1.03
N LEU A 47 2.31 48.66 0.84
CA LEU A 47 1.67 49.37 1.94
C LEU A 47 1.05 48.38 2.94
N SER A 48 0.38 47.33 2.46
CA SER A 48 -0.21 46.28 3.29
C SER A 48 0.85 45.41 3.98
N PHE A 49 1.97 45.15 3.29
CA PHE A 49 3.08 44.39 3.82
C PHE A 49 3.84 45.16 4.91
N LEU A 50 4.12 46.45 4.71
CA LEU A 50 4.81 47.27 5.70
C LEU A 50 3.94 47.57 6.93
N SER A 51 2.63 47.73 6.74
CA SER A 51 1.71 48.04 7.85
C SER A 51 1.28 46.82 8.67
N GLY A 52 1.23 45.62 8.06
CA GLY A 52 0.67 44.44 8.72
C GLY A 52 1.30 43.10 8.32
N GLY A 53 2.39 43.09 7.54
CA GLY A 53 3.05 41.86 7.11
C GLY A 53 2.23 41.00 6.13
N ASN A 54 1.20 41.58 5.50
CA ASN A 54 0.25 40.83 4.70
C ASN A 54 0.84 40.37 3.36
N VAL A 55 0.91 39.06 3.16
CA VAL A 55 1.23 38.41 1.88
C VAL A 55 -0.07 37.95 1.23
N SER A 56 -0.25 38.21 -0.05
CA SER A 56 -1.51 37.85 -0.76
C SER A 56 -1.47 36.44 -1.34
N GLN A 57 -0.33 36.07 -1.93
CA GLN A 57 -0.15 34.79 -2.60
C GLN A 57 1.31 34.34 -2.50
N ILE A 58 1.49 33.05 -2.27
CA ILE A 58 2.76 32.36 -2.44
C ILE A 58 2.59 31.35 -3.58
N HIS A 59 3.49 31.40 -4.55
CA HIS A 59 3.58 30.44 -5.63
C HIS A 59 4.92 29.72 -5.56
N VAL A 60 4.88 28.39 -5.55
CA VAL A 60 6.04 27.51 -5.53
C VAL A 60 6.00 26.70 -6.82
N ASP A 61 7.07 26.75 -7.60
CA ASP A 61 7.19 25.98 -8.84
C ASP A 61 8.42 25.08 -8.80
N GLY A 62 8.24 23.83 -9.25
CA GLY A 62 9.30 22.84 -9.34
C GLY A 62 9.82 22.41 -7.97
N LEU A 63 8.92 22.06 -7.05
CA LEU A 63 9.29 21.43 -5.78
C LEU A 63 9.70 19.98 -6.05
N SER A 64 10.96 19.63 -5.85
CA SER A 64 11.48 18.27 -5.95
C SER A 64 11.93 17.77 -4.60
N LEU A 65 11.46 16.59 -4.18
CA LEU A 65 11.80 15.96 -2.91
C LEU A 65 12.16 14.49 -3.15
N SER A 66 13.25 14.03 -2.54
CA SER A 66 13.68 12.62 -2.63
C SER A 66 13.75 11.99 -1.24
N ARG A 67 12.97 10.94 -0.98
CA ARG A 67 12.85 10.32 0.34
C ARG A 67 12.96 8.80 0.27
N ASN A 68 13.42 8.19 1.36
CA ASN A 68 13.17 6.78 1.59
C ASN A 68 11.74 6.63 2.16
N ALA A 69 10.97 5.67 1.65
CA ALA A 69 9.63 5.36 2.14
C ALA A 69 9.59 5.15 3.67
N ASP A 70 10.62 4.54 4.26
CA ASP A 70 10.69 4.30 5.70
C ASP A 70 10.75 5.59 6.54
N ASP A 71 11.31 6.66 5.97
CA ASP A 71 11.47 7.96 6.63
C ASP A 71 10.31 8.93 6.36
N THR A 72 9.32 8.53 5.54
CA THR A 72 8.23 9.41 5.11
C THR A 72 7.25 9.74 6.24
N ALA A 73 6.94 8.80 7.13
CA ALA A 73 5.90 9.02 8.15
C ALA A 73 6.23 10.18 9.10
N ALA A 74 7.45 10.20 9.66
CA ALA A 74 7.87 11.24 10.59
C ALA A 74 8.04 12.61 9.92
N SER A 75 8.47 12.63 8.66
CA SER A 75 8.64 13.87 7.88
C SER A 75 7.30 14.42 7.41
N ALA A 76 6.37 13.57 6.97
CA ALA A 76 5.00 13.94 6.63
C ALA A 76 4.27 14.53 7.84
N GLN A 77 4.38 13.92 9.03
CA GLN A 77 3.75 14.44 10.25
C GLN A 77 4.21 15.87 10.58
N LYS A 78 5.52 16.15 10.48
CA LYS A 78 6.08 17.50 10.69
C LYS A 78 5.59 18.48 9.62
N LEU A 79 5.56 18.06 8.35
CA LEU A 79 5.02 18.88 7.26
C LEU A 79 3.56 19.24 7.54
N PHE A 80 2.72 18.26 7.89
CA PHE A 80 1.31 18.48 8.21
C PHE A 80 1.15 19.43 9.38
N GLN A 81 1.87 19.25 10.49
CA GLN A 81 1.83 20.16 11.64
C GLN A 81 2.20 21.61 11.28
N ASN A 82 3.16 21.80 10.37
CA ASN A 82 3.52 23.12 9.86
C ASN A 82 2.45 23.68 8.93
N LEU A 83 1.80 22.83 8.12
CA LEU A 83 0.67 23.22 7.27
C LEU A 83 -0.56 23.62 8.09
N LEU A 84 -0.76 23.08 9.30
CA LEU A 84 -1.89 23.46 10.18
C LEU A 84 -1.91 24.95 10.56
N HIS A 85 -0.79 25.64 10.41
CA HIS A 85 -0.62 27.05 10.79
C HIS A 85 -0.40 27.95 9.58
N LEU A 86 -0.89 27.56 8.40
CA LEU A 86 -0.81 28.39 7.21
C LEU A 86 -1.46 29.76 7.48
N PRO A 87 -0.73 30.88 7.31
CA PRO A 87 -1.32 32.20 7.34
C PRO A 87 -2.38 32.35 6.24
N PRO A 88 -3.27 33.36 6.32
CA PRO A 88 -4.46 33.49 5.46
C PRO A 88 -4.14 33.98 4.03
N TYR A 89 -3.10 33.42 3.40
CA TYR A 89 -2.73 33.68 2.01
C TYR A 89 -3.10 32.50 1.10
N ARG A 90 -3.15 32.78 -0.20
CA ARG A 90 -3.29 31.74 -1.23
C ARG A 90 -1.94 31.04 -1.43
N LEU A 91 -1.91 29.71 -1.42
CA LEU A 91 -0.72 28.94 -1.80
C LEU A 91 -1.01 28.21 -3.11
N ALA A 92 -0.09 28.26 -4.06
CA ALA A 92 -0.15 27.46 -5.29
C ALA A 92 1.21 26.79 -5.52
N ILE A 93 1.23 25.46 -5.50
CA ILE A 93 2.41 24.65 -5.75
C ILE A 93 2.21 23.92 -7.07
N THR A 94 3.09 24.16 -8.04
CA THR A 94 3.07 23.52 -9.37
C THR A 94 4.32 22.70 -9.59
N ASN A 95 4.22 21.68 -10.46
CA ASN A 95 5.33 20.80 -10.81
C ASN A 95 6.00 20.17 -9.58
N ILE A 96 5.19 19.69 -8.63
CA ILE A 96 5.67 18.87 -7.52
C ILE A 96 6.24 17.58 -8.09
N GLN A 97 7.39 17.17 -7.61
CA GLN A 97 7.99 15.86 -7.83
C GLN A 97 8.38 15.28 -6.47
N LEU A 98 7.90 14.09 -6.17
CA LEU A 98 8.26 13.32 -4.99
C LEU A 98 8.79 11.97 -5.46
N ASP A 99 10.08 11.75 -5.25
CA ASP A 99 10.74 10.48 -5.50
C ASP A 99 10.83 9.72 -4.17
N LEU A 100 10.24 8.53 -4.12
CA LEU A 100 10.22 7.62 -2.97
C LEU A 100 10.97 6.34 -3.33
N SER A 101 12.07 6.07 -2.63
CA SER A 101 12.73 4.77 -2.71
C SER A 101 11.97 3.76 -1.86
N THR A 102 11.62 2.62 -2.46
CA THR A 102 10.94 1.49 -1.80
C THR A 102 11.73 0.20 -2.02
N ASP A 103 11.41 -0.85 -1.26
CA ASP A 103 11.97 -2.19 -1.49
C ASP A 103 11.66 -2.76 -2.89
N PHE A 104 10.65 -2.20 -3.57
CA PHE A 104 10.23 -2.59 -4.92
C PHE A 104 10.76 -1.65 -6.02
N GLY A 105 11.67 -0.74 -5.66
CA GLY A 105 12.27 0.28 -6.54
C GLY A 105 11.75 1.69 -6.27
N ASP A 106 12.21 2.63 -7.10
CA ASP A 106 11.87 4.04 -6.93
C ASP A 106 10.50 4.38 -7.54
N LEU A 107 9.66 5.05 -6.76
CA LEU A 107 8.37 5.59 -7.17
C LEU A 107 8.46 7.11 -7.29
N ARG A 108 7.95 7.66 -8.39
CA ARG A 108 7.87 9.08 -8.69
C ARG A 108 6.42 9.50 -8.75
N PHE A 109 6.07 10.41 -7.86
CA PHE A 109 4.80 11.11 -7.86
C PHE A 109 5.02 12.52 -8.39
N THR A 110 4.12 12.97 -9.24
CA THR A 110 4.09 14.33 -9.76
C THR A 110 2.77 14.98 -9.43
N GLY A 111 2.72 16.29 -9.27
CA GLY A 111 1.45 16.91 -8.93
C GLY A 111 1.46 18.42 -8.83
N GLU A 112 0.31 18.91 -8.38
CA GLU A 112 0.05 20.30 -8.09
C GLU A 112 -0.90 20.38 -6.90
N ALA A 113 -0.79 21.46 -6.13
CA ALA A 113 -1.64 21.71 -4.99
C ALA A 113 -1.97 23.20 -4.88
N THR A 114 -3.19 23.53 -4.50
CA THR A 114 -3.63 24.90 -4.25
C THR A 114 -4.36 25.00 -2.92
N THR A 115 -4.19 26.12 -2.24
CA THR A 115 -4.98 26.48 -1.06
C THR A 115 -5.60 27.85 -1.24
N GLU A 116 -6.87 27.99 -0.89
CA GLU A 116 -7.63 29.23 -1.01
C GLU A 116 -8.29 29.59 0.32
N PRO A 117 -7.95 30.74 0.93
CA PRO A 117 -8.59 31.17 2.17
C PRO A 117 -10.09 31.47 1.92
N SER A 118 -10.95 30.98 2.80
CA SER A 118 -12.41 31.09 2.75
C SER A 118 -13.01 31.02 4.17
N GLN A 119 -13.56 32.13 4.67
CA GLN A 119 -14.33 32.19 5.94
C GLN A 119 -13.64 31.51 7.15
N GLY A 120 -12.35 31.77 7.37
CA GLY A 120 -11.59 31.20 8.50
C GLY A 120 -11.09 29.77 8.27
N GLN A 121 -11.20 29.27 7.04
CA GLN A 121 -10.66 27.99 6.59
C GLN A 121 -9.85 28.18 5.30
N HIS A 122 -9.10 27.17 4.90
CA HIS A 122 -8.45 27.08 3.60
C HIS A 122 -9.05 25.92 2.83
N LYS A 123 -9.60 26.18 1.65
CA LYS A 123 -9.96 25.11 0.72
C LYS A 123 -8.70 24.57 0.08
N ILE A 124 -8.55 23.25 0.05
CA ILE A 124 -7.39 22.57 -0.51
C ILE A 124 -7.85 21.83 -1.77
N ARG A 125 -7.05 21.90 -2.83
CA ARG A 125 -7.17 21.03 -4.00
C ARG A 125 -5.80 20.53 -4.39
N ALA A 126 -5.67 19.26 -4.71
CA ALA A 126 -4.43 18.69 -5.23
C ALA A 126 -4.69 17.65 -6.32
N ASN A 127 -3.80 17.59 -7.30
CA ASN A 127 -3.78 16.52 -8.29
C ASN A 127 -2.43 15.80 -8.18
N ILE A 128 -2.47 14.48 -8.05
CA ILE A 128 -1.28 13.63 -7.90
C ILE A 128 -1.32 12.55 -8.98
N ASN A 129 -0.23 12.42 -9.71
CA ASN A 129 -0.05 11.49 -10.80
C ASN A 129 1.21 10.65 -10.56
N ALA A 130 1.12 9.35 -10.80
CA ALA A 130 2.26 8.46 -10.98
C ALA A 130 2.11 7.76 -12.33
N ASN A 131 3.19 7.62 -13.10
CA ASN A 131 3.15 6.93 -14.39
C ASN A 131 4.42 6.12 -14.61
N GLN A 132 4.62 5.11 -13.77
CA GLN A 132 5.73 4.17 -13.86
C GLN A 132 5.21 2.76 -14.13
N TYR A 133 6.13 1.82 -14.28
CA TYR A 133 5.81 0.41 -14.45
C TYR A 133 5.21 -0.17 -13.18
N GLN A 134 5.80 0.13 -12.02
CA GLN A 134 5.39 -0.37 -10.71
C GLN A 134 4.05 0.22 -10.26
N LEU A 135 3.81 1.50 -10.56
CA LEU A 135 2.60 2.21 -10.16
C LEU A 135 2.23 3.24 -11.23
N GLY A 136 0.98 3.17 -11.69
CA GLY A 136 0.37 4.24 -12.47
C GLY A 136 -0.93 4.64 -11.83
N LEU A 137 -1.14 5.92 -11.53
CA LEU A 137 -2.42 6.41 -11.02
C LEU A 137 -2.58 7.89 -11.33
N THR A 138 -3.84 8.31 -11.42
CA THR A 138 -4.22 9.72 -11.36
C THR A 138 -5.18 9.86 -10.19
N SER A 139 -4.90 10.82 -9.30
CA SER A 139 -5.77 11.11 -8.17
C SER A 139 -6.00 12.59 -7.99
N THR A 140 -7.23 12.93 -7.62
CA THR A 140 -7.65 14.30 -7.32
C THR A 140 -8.12 14.34 -5.89
N TRP A 141 -7.64 15.32 -5.14
CA TRP A 141 -7.91 15.53 -3.72
C TRP A 141 -8.53 16.90 -3.51
N GLU A 142 -9.56 16.97 -2.69
CA GLU A 142 -10.21 18.21 -2.28
C GLU A 142 -10.52 18.18 -0.78
N GLY A 143 -10.55 19.35 -0.14
CA GLY A 143 -10.97 19.41 1.25
C GLY A 143 -10.73 20.77 1.91
N THR A 144 -10.63 20.77 3.24
CA THR A 144 -10.50 21.99 4.04
C THR A 144 -9.47 21.85 5.14
N LEU A 145 -8.80 22.97 5.44
CA LEU A 145 -7.97 23.16 6.62
C LEU A 145 -8.53 24.32 7.44
N GLN A 146 -8.98 24.05 8.65
CA GLN A 146 -9.55 25.06 9.55
C GLN A 146 -8.46 25.73 10.39
N SER A 147 -8.72 26.95 10.89
CA SER A 147 -7.79 27.71 11.73
C SER A 147 -7.37 27.04 13.05
N GLY A 148 -8.06 25.96 13.46
CA GLY A 148 -7.70 25.12 14.60
C GLY A 148 -6.78 23.94 14.26
N GLY A 149 -6.24 23.90 13.04
CA GLY A 149 -5.43 22.78 12.57
C GLY A 149 -6.24 21.50 12.30
N ILE A 150 -7.53 21.64 11.99
CA ILE A 150 -8.38 20.52 11.61
C ILE A 150 -8.31 20.40 10.09
N LEU A 151 -7.77 19.29 9.60
CA LEU A 151 -7.68 18.94 8.19
C LEU A 151 -8.75 17.89 7.86
N ASP A 152 -9.42 18.06 6.75
CA ASP A 152 -10.32 17.08 6.15
C ASP A 152 -10.06 17.08 4.64
N LEU A 153 -9.62 15.96 4.08
CA LEU A 153 -9.29 15.77 2.68
C LEU A 153 -9.97 14.52 2.15
N ALA A 154 -10.57 14.60 0.98
CA ALA A 154 -11.09 13.46 0.24
C ALA A 154 -10.40 13.39 -1.12
N GLY A 155 -9.93 12.21 -1.48
CA GLY A 155 -9.27 11.89 -2.73
C GLY A 155 -10.01 10.82 -3.50
N THR A 156 -9.99 10.91 -4.83
CA THR A 156 -10.45 9.85 -5.73
C THR A 156 -9.32 9.41 -6.62
N VAL A 157 -9.19 8.11 -6.85
CA VAL A 157 -8.24 7.51 -7.78
C VAL A 157 -8.99 6.91 -8.96
N VAL A 158 -8.52 7.18 -10.17
CA VAL A 158 -9.10 6.67 -11.40
C VAL A 158 -8.04 5.96 -12.24
N ASP A 159 -8.42 4.84 -12.85
CA ASP A 159 -7.61 4.05 -13.79
C ASP A 159 -6.20 3.71 -13.27
N GLY A 160 -6.11 3.41 -11.97
CA GLY A 160 -4.88 2.98 -11.34
C GLY A 160 -4.38 1.63 -11.86
N ARG A 161 -3.06 1.43 -11.86
CA ARG A 161 -2.39 0.16 -12.13
C ARG A 161 -1.25 -0.03 -11.14
N MET A 162 -1.01 -1.27 -10.74
CA MET A 162 0.06 -1.60 -9.81
C MET A 162 0.74 -2.90 -10.25
N ASN A 163 2.06 -2.92 -10.25
CA ASN A 163 2.89 -4.10 -10.48
C ASN A 163 3.89 -4.17 -9.32
N ALA A 164 3.55 -4.93 -8.28
CA ALA A 164 4.33 -5.05 -7.05
C ALA A 164 4.57 -6.54 -6.74
N GLY A 165 5.76 -7.02 -7.07
CA GLY A 165 6.15 -8.43 -6.91
C GLY A 165 5.14 -9.40 -7.55
N PRO A 166 4.51 -10.31 -6.78
CA PRO A 166 3.55 -11.28 -7.30
C PRO A 166 2.23 -10.66 -7.74
N LEU A 167 1.93 -9.43 -7.32
CA LEU A 167 0.63 -8.79 -7.51
C LEU A 167 0.67 -7.83 -8.70
N ARG A 168 -0.23 -8.04 -9.65
CA ARG A 168 -0.47 -7.12 -10.77
C ARG A 168 -1.94 -6.74 -10.78
N ILE A 169 -2.24 -5.47 -10.61
CA ILE A 169 -3.59 -4.93 -10.67
C ILE A 169 -3.71 -4.05 -11.91
N SER A 170 -4.72 -4.32 -12.71
CA SER A 170 -5.06 -3.50 -13.88
C SER A 170 -6.36 -2.74 -13.62
N ARG A 171 -6.32 -1.41 -13.76
CA ARG A 171 -7.50 -0.52 -13.65
C ARG A 171 -8.23 -0.64 -12.31
N PHE A 172 -7.55 -0.25 -11.24
CA PHE A 172 -8.22 -0.01 -9.97
C PHE A 172 -8.77 1.42 -9.90
N ASN A 173 -9.91 1.58 -9.24
CA ASN A 173 -10.50 2.86 -8.92
C ASN A 173 -10.76 2.90 -7.42
N GLY A 174 -10.91 4.09 -6.84
CA GLY A 174 -11.16 4.17 -5.42
C GLY A 174 -11.29 5.57 -4.88
N TRP A 175 -11.46 5.64 -3.57
CA TRP A 175 -11.49 6.88 -2.83
C TRP A 175 -10.71 6.72 -1.52
N ALA A 176 -10.20 7.83 -1.00
CA ALA A 176 -9.55 7.90 0.30
C ALA A 176 -9.98 9.19 1.01
N GLY A 177 -10.29 9.13 2.29
CA GLY A 177 -10.58 10.26 3.16
C GLY A 177 -9.54 10.34 4.26
N VAL A 178 -8.95 11.51 4.49
CA VAL A 178 -7.99 11.78 5.55
C VAL A 178 -8.52 12.91 6.41
N ALA A 179 -8.72 12.64 7.70
CA ALA A 179 -9.02 13.68 8.67
C ALA A 179 -7.91 13.73 9.74
N VAL A 180 -7.47 14.93 10.08
CA VAL A 180 -6.50 15.18 11.15
C VAL A 180 -7.04 16.25 12.06
N ASN A 181 -6.99 16.02 13.37
CA ASN A 181 -7.37 16.99 14.38
C ASN A 181 -6.44 16.87 15.59
N LYS A 182 -6.70 17.66 16.64
CA LYS A 182 -5.91 17.65 17.88
C LYS A 182 -5.90 16.30 18.62
N ASP A 183 -6.93 15.48 18.42
CA ASP A 183 -7.16 14.22 19.13
C ASP A 183 -6.62 13.00 18.35
N GLY A 184 -6.18 13.20 17.10
CA GLY A 184 -5.55 12.17 16.28
C GLY A 184 -5.79 12.34 14.78
N TYR A 185 -5.66 11.24 14.06
CA TYR A 185 -5.91 11.13 12.62
C TYR A 185 -6.85 9.97 12.33
N SER A 186 -7.52 10.03 11.18
CA SER A 186 -8.25 8.92 10.57
C SER A 186 -8.03 8.92 9.06
N LEU A 187 -7.82 7.73 8.50
CA LEU A 187 -7.69 7.43 7.09
C LEU A 187 -8.73 6.36 6.74
N GLN A 188 -9.69 6.71 5.91
CA GLN A 188 -10.64 5.76 5.33
C GLN A 188 -10.32 5.60 3.86
N SER A 189 -10.37 4.39 3.31
CA SER A 189 -10.20 4.21 1.88
C SER A 189 -10.94 3.00 1.36
N GLN A 190 -11.24 3.03 0.07
CA GLN A 190 -11.75 1.90 -0.69
C GLN A 190 -11.06 1.87 -2.05
N LEU A 191 -10.55 0.71 -2.43
CA LEU A 191 -9.96 0.43 -3.72
C LEU A 191 -10.68 -0.77 -4.32
N ASP A 192 -11.21 -0.61 -5.52
CA ASP A 192 -11.86 -1.68 -6.27
C ASP A 192 -11.16 -1.88 -7.61
N ALA A 193 -10.99 -3.14 -8.01
CA ALA A 193 -10.43 -3.49 -9.30
C ALA A 193 -11.23 -4.62 -9.95
N GLY A 194 -11.45 -4.51 -11.26
CA GLY A 194 -12.13 -5.55 -12.03
C GLY A 194 -11.31 -6.82 -12.16
N SER A 195 -9.99 -6.68 -12.32
CA SER A 195 -9.07 -7.81 -12.50
C SER A 195 -7.69 -7.53 -11.89
N ALA A 196 -7.07 -8.60 -11.40
CA ALA A 196 -5.68 -8.65 -11.01
C ALA A 196 -5.10 -10.04 -11.32
N SER A 197 -3.80 -10.20 -11.11
CA SER A 197 -3.17 -11.51 -11.00
C SER A 197 -2.30 -11.53 -9.76
N PHE A 198 -2.36 -12.60 -9.00
CA PHE A 198 -1.46 -12.86 -7.88
C PHE A 198 -0.79 -14.21 -8.08
N MET A 199 0.54 -14.24 -8.19
CA MET A 199 1.29 -15.48 -8.44
C MET A 199 0.76 -16.26 -9.67
N SER A 200 0.50 -15.55 -10.76
CA SER A 200 -0.13 -16.08 -11.99
C SER A 200 -1.59 -16.55 -11.85
N VAL A 201 -2.17 -16.54 -10.64
CA VAL A 201 -3.60 -16.83 -10.44
C VAL A 201 -4.42 -15.58 -10.79
N PRO A 202 -5.31 -15.64 -11.80
CA PRO A 202 -6.13 -14.51 -12.19
C PRO A 202 -7.22 -14.28 -11.15
N LEU A 203 -7.28 -13.05 -10.65
CA LEU A 203 -8.26 -12.59 -9.67
C LEU A 203 -9.27 -11.66 -10.35
N GLN A 204 -10.48 -11.62 -9.81
CA GLN A 204 -11.57 -10.75 -10.26
C GLN A 204 -12.31 -10.14 -9.07
N THR A 205 -13.00 -9.02 -9.29
CA THR A 205 -13.82 -8.36 -8.26
C THR A 205 -13.03 -8.12 -6.97
N ILE A 206 -11.89 -7.46 -7.09
CA ILE A 206 -11.03 -7.14 -5.95
C ILE A 206 -11.61 -5.91 -5.26
N SER A 207 -11.71 -5.96 -3.93
CA SER A 207 -12.10 -4.84 -3.11
C SER A 207 -11.25 -4.81 -1.85
N ILE A 208 -10.62 -3.67 -1.59
CA ILE A 208 -9.84 -3.41 -0.38
C ILE A 208 -10.46 -2.20 0.29
N VAL A 209 -10.90 -2.37 1.53
CA VAL A 209 -11.44 -1.30 2.36
C VAL A 209 -10.54 -1.14 3.57
N SER A 210 -10.17 0.09 3.90
CA SER A 210 -9.38 0.39 5.10
C SER A 210 -10.05 1.47 5.93
N ASP A 211 -10.01 1.31 7.25
CA ASP A 211 -10.33 2.35 8.23
C ASP A 211 -9.23 2.34 9.29
N ILE A 212 -8.33 3.32 9.21
CA ILE A 212 -7.12 3.43 10.02
C ILE A 212 -7.25 4.68 10.87
N SER A 213 -6.98 4.61 12.16
CA SER A 213 -7.10 5.75 13.06
C SER A 213 -6.10 5.66 14.20
N ALA A 214 -5.97 6.74 14.96
CA ALA A 214 -5.10 6.73 16.15
C ALA A 214 -5.46 5.64 17.21
N LYS A 215 -6.66 5.05 17.15
CA LYS A 215 -7.15 4.08 18.14
C LYS A 215 -7.35 2.68 17.58
N GLN A 216 -7.65 2.58 16.29
CA GLN A 216 -8.08 1.35 15.66
C GLN A 216 -7.69 1.36 14.19
N ASP A 217 -7.21 0.21 13.72
CA ASP A 217 -6.93 -0.06 12.33
C ASP A 217 -7.80 -1.24 11.86
N SER A 218 -8.35 -1.15 10.66
CA SER A 218 -9.07 -2.23 9.99
C SER A 218 -8.75 -2.21 8.51
N ILE A 219 -8.41 -3.37 7.95
CA ILE A 219 -8.22 -3.58 6.52
C ILE A 219 -8.94 -4.86 6.13
N ILE A 220 -9.89 -4.75 5.20
CA ILE A 220 -10.64 -5.87 4.65
C ILE A 220 -10.32 -5.97 3.17
N ALA A 221 -9.70 -7.06 2.76
CA ALA A 221 -9.45 -7.39 1.37
C ALA A 221 -10.35 -8.55 0.93
N ARG A 222 -10.91 -8.44 -0.27
CA ARG A 222 -11.75 -9.48 -0.89
C ARG A 222 -11.35 -9.63 -2.35
N ALA A 223 -11.33 -10.86 -2.85
CA ALA A 223 -11.10 -11.15 -4.26
C ALA A 223 -11.75 -12.48 -4.64
N GLY A 224 -12.37 -12.54 -5.82
CA GLY A 224 -12.77 -13.79 -6.45
C GLY A 224 -11.65 -14.33 -7.35
N ILE A 225 -11.72 -15.62 -7.69
CA ILE A 225 -10.84 -16.23 -8.70
C ILE A 225 -11.54 -16.19 -10.06
N SER A 226 -10.82 -15.76 -11.10
CA SER A 226 -11.37 -15.65 -12.44
C SER A 226 -11.78 -17.02 -12.97
N GLY A 227 -12.98 -17.12 -13.57
CA GLY A 227 -13.53 -18.41 -14.03
C GLY A 227 -14.10 -19.29 -12.91
N MET A 228 -13.96 -18.92 -11.63
CA MET A 228 -14.46 -19.65 -10.48
C MET A 228 -15.36 -18.76 -9.60
N PRO A 229 -16.62 -18.51 -10.00
CA PRO A 229 -17.48 -17.53 -9.35
C PRO A 229 -17.90 -17.92 -7.93
N ASP A 230 -17.76 -19.19 -7.56
CA ASP A 230 -18.04 -19.71 -6.24
C ASP A 230 -16.82 -19.66 -5.30
N VAL A 231 -15.63 -19.33 -5.81
CA VAL A 231 -14.41 -19.24 -4.99
C VAL A 231 -14.13 -17.80 -4.60
N LEU A 232 -14.12 -17.55 -3.29
CA LEU A 232 -13.89 -16.25 -2.68
C LEU A 232 -12.71 -16.32 -1.71
N PHE A 233 -11.77 -15.39 -1.88
CA PHE A 233 -10.76 -15.06 -0.91
C PHE A 233 -11.17 -13.81 -0.12
N THR A 234 -11.02 -13.87 1.20
CA THR A 234 -11.16 -12.73 2.10
C THR A 234 -9.99 -12.69 3.06
N ALA A 235 -9.42 -11.52 3.30
CA ALA A 235 -8.49 -11.27 4.39
C ALA A 235 -8.97 -10.08 5.21
N ASP A 236 -8.97 -10.22 6.52
CA ASP A 236 -9.35 -9.20 7.49
C ASP A 236 -8.20 -9.00 8.46
N MET A 237 -7.77 -7.76 8.60
CA MET A 237 -6.79 -7.32 9.59
C MET A 237 -7.45 -6.26 10.45
N THR A 238 -7.46 -6.45 11.77
CA THR A 238 -7.94 -5.45 12.72
C THR A 238 -6.91 -5.24 13.82
N GLY A 239 -6.69 -4.01 14.25
CA GLY A 239 -5.78 -3.67 15.34
C GLY A 239 -6.38 -2.65 16.30
N VAL A 240 -6.16 -2.82 17.60
CA VAL A 240 -6.41 -1.81 18.63
C VAL A 240 -5.16 -1.71 19.51
N GLY A 241 -4.40 -0.62 19.38
CA GLY A 241 -3.08 -0.52 20.01
C GLY A 241 -2.11 -1.57 19.47
N ASP A 242 -1.51 -2.37 20.37
CA ASP A 242 -0.59 -3.46 20.01
C ASP A 242 -1.32 -4.78 19.69
N ASP A 243 -2.61 -4.88 20.01
CA ASP A 243 -3.42 -6.06 19.75
C ASP A 243 -3.84 -6.08 18.28
N ARG A 244 -3.20 -6.93 17.49
CA ARG A 244 -3.51 -7.13 16.08
C ARG A 244 -4.05 -8.52 15.85
N ASN A 245 -5.15 -8.60 15.11
CA ASN A 245 -5.73 -9.82 14.60
C ASN A 245 -5.62 -9.81 13.07
N PHE A 246 -5.38 -10.98 12.52
CA PHE A 246 -5.42 -11.21 11.09
C PHE A 246 -6.13 -12.53 10.83
N THR A 247 -7.02 -12.57 9.86
CA THR A 247 -7.67 -13.80 9.38
C THR A 247 -7.74 -13.75 7.87
N ALA A 248 -7.21 -14.77 7.20
CA ALA A 248 -7.43 -15.04 5.79
C ALA A 248 -8.32 -16.28 5.64
N ARG A 249 -9.23 -16.25 4.66
CA ARG A 249 -10.12 -17.35 4.34
C ARG A 249 -10.28 -17.46 2.83
N LEU A 250 -10.11 -18.66 2.30
CA LEU A 250 -10.40 -19.05 0.93
C LEU A 250 -11.50 -20.10 0.97
N SER A 251 -12.63 -19.84 0.33
CA SER A 251 -13.80 -20.73 0.38
C SER A 251 -14.43 -20.91 -0.99
N GLY A 252 -15.07 -22.05 -1.23
CA GLY A 252 -15.82 -22.33 -2.45
C GLY A 252 -16.50 -23.68 -2.44
N LYS A 253 -17.18 -24.08 -3.52
CA LYS A 253 -17.99 -25.32 -3.51
C LYS A 253 -17.20 -26.58 -3.84
N ASN A 254 -16.02 -26.45 -4.41
CA ASN A 254 -15.23 -27.58 -4.91
C ASN A 254 -13.72 -27.28 -4.80
N LEU A 255 -13.04 -27.87 -3.82
CA LEU A 255 -11.59 -27.65 -3.64
C LEU A 255 -10.79 -28.27 -4.79
N GLY A 256 -11.13 -29.48 -5.20
CA GLY A 256 -10.47 -30.13 -6.32
C GLY A 256 -10.53 -29.32 -7.61
N GLY A 257 -11.70 -28.78 -7.94
CA GLY A 257 -11.88 -27.90 -9.09
C GLY A 257 -11.04 -26.62 -9.00
N LEU A 258 -10.82 -26.09 -7.80
CA LEU A 258 -9.91 -24.96 -7.60
C LEU A 258 -8.46 -25.35 -7.86
N LEU A 259 -8.01 -26.48 -7.30
CA LEU A 259 -6.64 -26.95 -7.49
C LEU A 259 -6.38 -27.28 -8.97
N ASP A 260 -7.35 -27.90 -9.67
CA ASP A 260 -7.26 -28.18 -11.12
C ASP A 260 -7.11 -26.88 -11.91
N HIS A 261 -7.91 -25.86 -11.57
CA HIS A 261 -7.82 -24.55 -12.21
C HIS A 261 -6.47 -23.87 -11.99
N ILE A 262 -5.94 -23.93 -10.75
CA ILE A 262 -4.62 -23.39 -10.44
C ILE A 262 -3.54 -24.15 -11.24
N ASP A 263 -3.62 -25.47 -11.33
CA ASP A 263 -2.68 -26.27 -12.12
C ASP A 263 -2.73 -25.92 -13.60
N GLU A 264 -3.93 -25.76 -14.18
CA GLU A 264 -4.11 -25.39 -15.58
C GLU A 264 -3.49 -24.02 -15.89
N VAL A 265 -3.77 -23.03 -15.03
CA VAL A 265 -3.31 -21.66 -15.25
C VAL A 265 -1.80 -21.51 -14.99
N THR A 266 -1.28 -22.18 -13.98
CA THR A 266 0.17 -22.16 -13.65
C THR A 266 0.97 -23.14 -14.50
N LYS A 267 0.31 -24.04 -15.23
CA LYS A 267 0.91 -25.13 -16.02
C LYS A 267 1.84 -26.02 -15.18
N SER A 268 1.49 -26.28 -13.92
CA SER A 268 2.34 -27.11 -13.07
C SER A 268 2.26 -28.60 -13.38
N GLY A 269 1.22 -29.08 -14.07
CA GLY A 269 1.08 -30.47 -14.51
C GLY A 269 0.93 -31.46 -13.35
N LYS A 270 0.30 -31.02 -12.25
CA LYS A 270 0.12 -31.78 -11.02
C LYS A 270 -1.07 -32.71 -11.12
N ASN A 271 -0.89 -33.95 -10.67
CA ASN A 271 -1.99 -34.89 -10.54
C ASN A 271 -2.75 -34.65 -9.23
N ILE A 272 -4.06 -34.42 -9.33
CA ILE A 272 -4.91 -34.18 -8.16
C ILE A 272 -5.51 -35.50 -7.69
N HIS A 273 -5.19 -35.87 -6.46
CA HIS A 273 -5.69 -37.11 -5.87
C HIS A 273 -7.22 -37.01 -5.65
N LYS A 274 -7.93 -38.13 -5.85
CA LYS A 274 -9.40 -38.18 -5.77
C LYS A 274 -9.95 -37.66 -4.43
N SER A 275 -9.26 -37.91 -3.32
CA SER A 275 -9.69 -37.42 -1.99
C SER A 275 -9.84 -35.90 -1.93
N LEU A 276 -9.03 -35.11 -2.66
CA LEU A 276 -9.18 -33.65 -2.73
C LEU A 276 -10.33 -33.22 -3.67
N LEU A 277 -10.65 -34.04 -4.67
CA LEU A 277 -11.76 -33.81 -5.61
C LEU A 277 -13.14 -33.98 -4.96
N ASP A 278 -13.20 -34.75 -3.87
CA ASP A 278 -14.43 -35.04 -3.15
C ASP A 278 -14.73 -34.01 -2.04
N LEU A 279 -13.80 -33.08 -1.74
CA LEU A 279 -13.99 -32.01 -0.75
C LEU A 279 -14.86 -30.88 -1.32
N ARG A 280 -16.12 -30.81 -0.88
CA ARG A 280 -17.10 -29.78 -1.26
C ARG A 280 -17.32 -28.76 -0.16
N ASP A 281 -17.89 -27.62 -0.53
CA ASP A 281 -18.22 -26.51 0.38
C ASP A 281 -17.05 -26.20 1.33
N PHE A 282 -15.86 -26.08 0.74
CA PHE A 282 -14.62 -26.01 1.48
C PHE A 282 -14.37 -24.59 2.01
N ALA A 283 -13.59 -24.52 3.09
CA ALA A 283 -13.01 -23.29 3.58
C ALA A 283 -11.62 -23.53 4.20
N LEU A 284 -10.59 -23.02 3.53
CA LEU A 284 -9.23 -22.94 4.05
C LEU A 284 -9.07 -21.61 4.78
N SER A 285 -8.70 -21.64 6.05
CA SER A 285 -8.52 -20.44 6.88
C SER A 285 -7.13 -20.40 7.50
N ALA A 286 -6.58 -19.20 7.63
CA ALA A 286 -5.35 -18.91 8.35
C ALA A 286 -5.61 -17.76 9.32
N ARG A 287 -5.42 -17.98 10.61
CA ARG A 287 -5.70 -17.00 11.67
C ARG A 287 -4.45 -16.73 12.49
N PHE A 288 -4.08 -15.46 12.61
CA PHE A 288 -2.98 -15.04 13.48
C PHE A 288 -3.32 -15.24 14.95
N GLU A 289 -2.38 -15.76 15.72
CA GLU A 289 -2.52 -16.11 17.15
C GLU A 289 -1.61 -15.22 18.02
N PRO A 290 -2.00 -13.95 18.28
CA PRO A 290 -1.14 -12.97 18.93
C PRO A 290 -0.64 -13.42 20.32
N GLU A 291 -1.41 -14.22 21.04
CA GLU A 291 -1.06 -14.76 22.36
C GLU A 291 0.12 -15.74 22.33
N LYS A 292 0.47 -16.29 21.16
CA LYS A 292 1.63 -17.17 20.97
C LYS A 292 2.83 -16.45 20.36
N ARG A 293 2.78 -15.11 20.23
CA ARG A 293 3.82 -14.31 19.56
C ARG A 293 5.12 -14.28 20.37
N PHE A 294 6.23 -14.41 19.65
CA PHE A 294 7.57 -14.16 20.19
C PHE A 294 8.04 -12.75 19.82
N VAL A 295 8.62 -12.01 20.76
CA VAL A 295 9.19 -10.68 20.48
C VAL A 295 10.34 -10.82 19.48
N GLY A 296 10.19 -10.24 18.29
CA GLY A 296 11.15 -10.37 17.19
C GLY A 296 11.26 -11.80 16.62
N GLY A 297 10.34 -12.70 16.96
CA GLY A 297 10.30 -14.07 16.46
C GLY A 297 9.23 -14.28 15.39
N PRO A 298 8.97 -15.55 15.01
CA PRO A 298 8.01 -15.87 13.96
C PRO A 298 6.58 -15.48 14.34
N MET A 299 5.76 -15.28 13.32
CA MET A 299 4.33 -15.02 13.45
C MET A 299 3.56 -16.35 13.47
N PRO A 300 2.86 -16.68 14.57
CA PRO A 300 2.05 -17.89 14.67
C PRO A 300 0.69 -17.76 13.99
N PHE A 301 0.32 -18.79 13.24
CA PHE A 301 -0.96 -18.92 12.57
C PHE A 301 -1.58 -20.29 12.85
N GLY A 302 -2.85 -20.29 13.26
CA GLY A 302 -3.71 -21.46 13.17
C GLY A 302 -4.18 -21.63 11.73
N ILE A 303 -4.00 -22.82 11.16
CA ILE A 303 -4.47 -23.19 9.82
C ILE A 303 -5.59 -24.22 9.98
N SER A 304 -6.69 -24.04 9.26
CA SER A 304 -7.75 -25.05 9.19
C SER A 304 -8.31 -25.20 7.79
N LEU A 305 -8.72 -26.41 7.42
CA LEU A 305 -9.51 -26.72 6.25
C LEU A 305 -10.79 -27.41 6.74
N GLU A 306 -11.91 -26.74 6.51
CA GLU A 306 -13.24 -27.34 6.68
C GLU A 306 -13.76 -27.75 5.29
N ALA A 307 -14.39 -28.91 5.17
CA ALA A 307 -15.12 -29.31 3.97
C ALA A 307 -16.30 -30.19 4.36
N ASN A 308 -17.40 -30.11 3.61
CA ASN A 308 -18.63 -30.89 3.88
C ASN A 308 -19.18 -30.73 5.32
N GLY A 309 -18.81 -29.66 6.04
CA GLY A 309 -19.17 -29.44 7.44
C GLY A 309 -18.29 -30.16 8.46
N GLU A 310 -17.21 -30.81 8.03
CA GLU A 310 -16.25 -31.52 8.86
C GLU A 310 -14.86 -30.84 8.78
N SER A 311 -14.06 -31.04 9.82
CA SER A 311 -12.68 -30.53 9.87
C SER A 311 -11.75 -31.56 9.24
N GLU A 312 -11.15 -31.19 8.13
CA GLU A 312 -10.31 -32.08 7.31
C GLU A 312 -8.83 -31.93 7.65
N LEU A 313 -8.43 -30.71 8.06
CA LEU A 313 -7.04 -30.40 8.40
C LEU A 313 -7.02 -29.27 9.43
N GLU A 314 -6.21 -29.42 10.46
CA GLU A 314 -5.96 -28.38 11.45
C GLU A 314 -4.51 -28.35 11.89
N GLY A 315 -3.98 -27.19 12.23
CA GLY A 315 -2.66 -27.13 12.83
C GLY A 315 -2.14 -25.74 13.07
N ASN A 316 -0.86 -25.67 13.42
CA ASN A 316 -0.20 -24.42 13.76
C ASN A 316 1.05 -24.27 12.92
N VAL A 317 1.26 -23.05 12.43
CA VAL A 317 2.35 -22.70 11.54
C VAL A 317 2.99 -21.41 12.01
N LEU A 318 4.32 -21.39 12.03
CA LEU A 318 5.19 -20.27 12.30
C LEU A 318 5.71 -19.73 10.98
N PHE A 319 5.39 -18.47 10.67
CA PHE A 319 5.90 -17.76 9.50
C PHE A 319 7.02 -16.80 9.89
N TYR A 320 8.16 -16.91 9.23
CA TYR A 320 9.34 -16.09 9.44
C TYR A 320 9.41 -15.06 8.30
N PRO A 321 8.92 -13.82 8.49
CA PRO A 321 8.79 -12.85 7.39
C PRO A 321 10.13 -12.47 6.77
N ASP A 322 11.20 -12.36 7.59
CA ASP A 322 12.52 -11.93 7.13
C ASP A 322 13.19 -12.95 6.20
N THR A 323 12.99 -14.25 6.48
CA THR A 323 13.55 -15.33 5.68
C THR A 323 12.55 -15.93 4.70
N LEU A 324 11.27 -15.53 4.78
CA LEU A 324 10.14 -16.17 4.09
C LEU A 324 10.15 -17.70 4.31
N ASP A 325 10.45 -18.14 5.53
CA ASP A 325 10.37 -19.55 5.91
C ASP A 325 9.06 -19.85 6.62
N MET A 326 8.62 -21.10 6.51
CA MET A 326 7.45 -21.62 7.20
C MET A 326 7.78 -22.90 7.96
N ARG A 327 7.39 -22.97 9.23
CA ARG A 327 7.58 -24.16 10.08
C ARG A 327 6.33 -24.49 10.86
N GLY A 328 5.91 -25.72 10.88
CA GLY A 328 4.71 -26.09 11.62
C GLY A 328 4.33 -27.54 11.49
N SER A 329 3.16 -27.85 12.03
CA SER A 329 2.56 -29.17 11.89
C SER A 329 1.07 -29.02 11.65
N LEU A 330 0.57 -29.78 10.69
CA LEU A 330 -0.84 -29.95 10.39
C LEU A 330 -1.22 -31.40 10.68
N GLU A 331 -2.38 -31.61 11.27
CA GLU A 331 -3.02 -32.89 11.49
C GLU A 331 -4.20 -33.02 10.53
N THR A 332 -4.35 -34.17 9.88
CA THR A 332 -5.36 -34.42 8.85
C THR A 332 -5.55 -35.93 8.67
N GLU A 333 -6.59 -36.35 7.95
CA GLU A 333 -6.74 -37.77 7.61
C GLU A 333 -5.54 -38.30 6.77
N PRO A 334 -5.11 -39.55 6.96
CA PRO A 334 -3.95 -40.11 6.24
C PRO A 334 -4.07 -40.03 4.71
N GLU A 335 -5.29 -40.11 4.17
CA GLU A 335 -5.54 -40.01 2.73
C GLU A 335 -5.36 -38.57 2.21
N ILE A 336 -5.78 -37.58 3.00
CA ILE A 336 -5.59 -36.15 2.69
C ILE A 336 -4.11 -35.78 2.87
N ALA A 337 -3.44 -36.27 3.91
CA ALA A 337 -1.99 -36.09 4.09
C ALA A 337 -1.19 -36.56 2.87
N ARG A 338 -1.50 -37.75 2.35
CA ARG A 338 -0.85 -38.29 1.13
C ARG A 338 -1.20 -37.45 -0.11
N ALA A 339 -2.45 -37.03 -0.26
CA ALA A 339 -2.85 -36.20 -1.39
C ALA A 339 -2.14 -34.84 -1.40
N LEU A 340 -2.06 -34.18 -0.24
CA LEU A 340 -1.33 -32.92 -0.08
C LEU A 340 0.17 -33.12 -0.26
N GLN A 341 0.71 -34.25 0.20
CA GLN A 341 2.10 -34.62 -0.03
C GLN A 341 2.42 -34.67 -1.52
N ASP A 342 1.61 -35.39 -2.30
CA ASP A 342 1.81 -35.55 -3.73
C ASP A 342 1.66 -34.21 -4.47
N TYR A 343 0.62 -33.42 -4.13
CA TYR A 343 0.31 -32.15 -4.79
C TYR A 343 1.34 -31.04 -4.50
N PHE A 344 1.83 -30.95 -3.27
CA PHE A 344 2.82 -29.95 -2.86
C PHE A 344 4.27 -30.48 -2.89
N HIS A 345 4.48 -31.72 -3.32
CA HIS A 345 5.78 -32.40 -3.30
C HIS A 345 6.47 -32.36 -1.92
N ILE A 346 5.69 -32.55 -0.86
CA ILE A 346 6.22 -32.55 0.51
C ILE A 346 7.11 -33.78 0.68
N PRO A 347 8.35 -33.64 1.20
CA PRO A 347 9.24 -34.79 1.41
C PRO A 347 8.59 -35.86 2.29
N SER A 348 8.71 -37.14 1.93
CA SER A 348 8.07 -38.23 2.70
C SER A 348 8.52 -38.29 4.17
N ALA A 349 9.72 -37.80 4.50
CA ALA A 349 10.20 -37.70 5.88
C ALA A 349 9.37 -36.72 6.75
N ASN A 350 8.65 -35.81 6.09
CA ASN A 350 7.78 -34.82 6.73
C ASN A 350 6.33 -35.32 6.89
N ILE A 351 6.00 -36.51 6.40
CA ILE A 351 4.67 -37.12 6.58
C ILE A 351 4.80 -38.28 7.56
N LYS A 352 4.08 -38.19 8.69
CA LYS A 352 4.02 -39.26 9.69
C LYS A 352 2.57 -39.54 10.04
N GLN A 353 2.02 -40.61 9.47
CA GLN A 353 0.62 -41.01 9.66
C GLN A 353 -0.36 -39.89 9.26
N ASN A 354 -1.02 -39.26 10.24
CA ASN A 354 -1.95 -38.15 10.11
C ASN A 354 -1.28 -36.78 10.26
N PHE A 355 0.04 -36.71 10.44
CA PHE A 355 0.76 -35.45 10.61
C PHE A 355 1.58 -35.07 9.38
N ILE A 356 1.42 -33.81 8.96
CA ILE A 356 2.23 -33.13 7.95
C ILE A 356 3.13 -32.12 8.68
N ARG A 357 4.44 -32.30 8.61
CA ARG A 357 5.41 -31.29 9.03
C ARG A 357 5.68 -30.34 7.89
N LEU A 358 5.41 -29.06 8.11
CA LEU A 358 5.85 -27.99 7.23
C LEU A 358 7.21 -27.51 7.72
N ASP A 359 8.21 -27.57 6.84
CA ASP A 359 9.56 -27.11 7.14
C ASP A 359 10.25 -26.76 5.82
N GLY A 360 10.24 -25.49 5.45
CA GLY A 360 10.84 -25.06 4.19
C GLY A 360 10.73 -23.57 3.91
N ASP A 361 11.60 -23.15 3.00
CA ASP A 361 11.62 -21.82 2.41
C ASP A 361 10.47 -21.72 1.40
N VAL A 362 9.56 -20.76 1.62
CA VAL A 362 8.45 -20.50 0.70
C VAL A 362 8.82 -19.49 -0.39
N LYS A 363 10.07 -19.00 -0.46
CA LYS A 363 10.56 -18.14 -1.54
C LYS A 363 10.30 -18.70 -2.92
N HIS A 364 10.38 -20.00 -3.12
CA HIS A 364 10.10 -20.59 -4.44
C HIS A 364 8.65 -20.35 -4.91
N LEU A 365 7.71 -20.07 -3.99
CA LEU A 365 6.35 -19.63 -4.31
C LEU A 365 6.31 -18.15 -4.76
N PHE A 366 7.38 -17.40 -4.46
CA PHE A 366 7.58 -15.98 -4.76
C PHE A 366 8.74 -15.70 -5.74
N ASP A 367 9.51 -16.71 -6.16
CA ASP A 367 10.65 -16.57 -7.06
C ASP A 367 10.13 -16.48 -8.50
N PHE A 368 9.91 -15.24 -8.93
CA PHE A 368 9.55 -14.94 -10.31
C PHE A 368 10.83 -14.69 -11.09
N THR A 369 11.32 -15.73 -11.78
CA THR A 369 12.11 -15.46 -12.98
C THR A 369 11.21 -14.67 -13.93
N GLU A 370 11.69 -13.52 -14.41
CA GLU A 370 11.00 -12.79 -15.46
C GLU A 370 10.60 -13.78 -16.57
N PRO A 371 9.38 -13.68 -17.14
CA PRO A 371 9.04 -14.52 -18.28
C PRO A 371 10.17 -14.40 -19.31
N PRO A 372 10.80 -15.50 -19.74
CA PRO A 372 11.89 -15.46 -20.69
C PRO A 372 11.36 -14.89 -22.00
N GLY A 373 11.50 -13.57 -22.22
CA GLY A 373 10.83 -12.92 -23.34
C GLY A 373 10.88 -11.40 -23.40
N THR A 374 11.06 -10.67 -22.30
CA THR A 374 11.36 -9.22 -22.38
C THR A 374 12.86 -9.01 -22.51
N ALA A 375 13.43 -9.46 -23.63
CA ALA A 375 14.71 -8.94 -24.07
C ALA A 375 14.57 -7.41 -24.10
N ALA A 376 15.40 -6.71 -23.33
CA ALA A 376 15.49 -5.27 -23.37
C ALA A 376 15.57 -4.84 -24.84
N VAL A 377 14.60 -4.04 -25.29
CA VAL A 377 14.71 -3.37 -26.59
C VAL A 377 16.05 -2.65 -26.55
N PRO A 378 17.03 -3.01 -27.39
CA PRO A 378 18.32 -2.36 -27.36
C PRO A 378 18.08 -0.87 -27.57
N ALA A 379 18.61 -0.05 -26.65
CA ALA A 379 18.59 1.38 -26.81
C ALA A 379 19.19 1.70 -28.19
N THR A 380 18.36 2.19 -29.10
CA THR A 380 18.83 2.65 -30.41
C THR A 380 19.88 3.75 -30.16
N PRO A 381 21.07 3.64 -30.77
CA PRO A 381 22.17 4.59 -30.56
C PRO A 381 21.86 6.01 -31.05
#